data_AF-A0AAU9JG63-F1
#
_entry.id   AF-A0AAU9JG63-F1
#
_cell.length_a   1.000
_cell.length_b   1.000
_cell.length_c   1.000
_cell.angle_alpha   90.00
_cell.angle_beta   90.00
_cell.angle_gamma   90.00
#
_symmetry.space_group_name_H-M   'P 1'
#
loop_
_entity.id
_entity.type
_entity.pdbx_description
1 polymer ?
#
loop_
_entity_poly.entity_id
_entity_poly.type
_entity_poly.pdbx_seq_one_letter_code
_entity_poly.pdbx_strand_id
1 'polypeptide(L)'
;MVDASKTRSIQSYVDELKNSECFKGANALYSDRCGCLRDMIIETKHIETSATLVFYLFPSVYFIPDCQIYIENNDYMLYGVICHKSSGCYSAFTYCESGSSWVEYSWSKVAPVGLPDFRYVCILFYKNKI
;
A
#
# COMPACT_ATOMS: atom_id res chain seq x y z
N MET A 1 -10.16 -5.79 -14.46
CA MET A 1 -11.12 -4.98 -13.69
C MET A 1 -11.06 -5.45 -12.26
N VAL A 2 -10.61 -4.60 -11.33
CA VAL A 2 -10.62 -4.93 -9.89
C VAL A 2 -12.06 -4.79 -9.42
N ASP A 3 -12.61 -5.87 -8.87
CA ASP A 3 -13.97 -5.90 -8.35
C ASP A 3 -14.06 -4.97 -7.12
N ALA A 4 -14.72 -3.82 -7.30
CA ALA A 4 -14.90 -2.80 -6.28
C ALA A 4 -15.82 -3.22 -5.12
N SER A 5 -16.42 -4.42 -5.18
CA SER A 5 -17.31 -4.94 -4.13
C SER A 5 -16.61 -5.64 -2.97
N LYS A 6 -15.29 -5.89 -3.06
CA LYS A 6 -14.51 -6.50 -1.97
C LYS A 6 -13.57 -5.47 -1.36
N THR A 7 -13.81 -5.12 -0.10
CA THR A 7 -12.82 -4.43 0.73
C THR A 7 -11.61 -5.35 0.87
N ARG A 8 -10.56 -5.08 0.09
CA ARG A 8 -9.28 -5.81 0.16
C ARG A 8 -8.38 -5.15 1.19
N SER A 9 -7.60 -5.92 1.94
CA SER A 9 -6.62 -5.42 2.92
C SER A 9 -5.28 -5.09 2.23
N ILE A 10 -4.38 -4.32 2.87
CA ILE A 10 -3.03 -4.09 2.32
C ILE A 10 -2.27 -5.40 2.28
N GLN A 11 -2.41 -6.23 3.31
CA GLN A 11 -1.76 -7.54 3.33
C GLN A 11 -2.11 -8.36 2.08
N SER A 12 -3.39 -8.38 1.66
CA SER A 12 -3.79 -9.08 0.44
C SER A 12 -3.11 -8.52 -0.82
N TYR A 13 -2.93 -7.20 -0.92
CA TYR A 13 -2.19 -6.61 -2.05
C TYR A 13 -0.70 -6.98 -2.01
N VAL A 14 -0.09 -6.99 -0.83
CA VAL A 14 1.30 -7.42 -0.65
C VAL A 14 1.47 -8.88 -1.05
N ASP A 15 0.54 -9.74 -0.65
CA ASP A 15 0.59 -11.16 -0.99
C ASP A 15 0.39 -11.38 -2.49
N GLU A 16 -0.49 -10.58 -3.14
CA GLU A 16 -0.68 -10.61 -4.59
C GLU A 16 0.58 -10.20 -5.37
N LEU A 17 1.34 -9.22 -4.87
CA LEU A 17 2.61 -8.80 -5.49
C LEU A 17 3.66 -9.91 -5.52
N LYS A 18 3.54 -10.92 -4.65
CA LYS A 18 4.45 -12.07 -4.61
C LYS A 18 4.07 -13.18 -5.58
N ASN A 19 2.88 -13.11 -6.19
CA ASN A 19 2.43 -14.14 -7.12
C ASN A 19 3.24 -14.09 -8.41
N SER A 20 3.58 -15.26 -8.93
CA SER A 20 4.20 -15.37 -10.24
C SER A 20 3.20 -15.01 -11.32
N GLU A 21 3.62 -14.17 -12.27
CA GLU A 21 2.81 -13.80 -13.43
C GLU A 21 3.29 -14.56 -14.67
N CYS A 22 2.33 -15.08 -15.43
CA CYS A 22 2.59 -15.89 -16.61
C CYS A 22 2.32 -15.08 -17.89
N PHE A 23 3.37 -14.77 -18.64
CA PHE A 23 3.34 -14.02 -19.88
C PHE A 23 3.41 -14.98 -21.07
N LYS A 24 2.32 -15.09 -21.84
CA LYS A 24 2.19 -16.05 -22.94
C LYS A 24 1.55 -15.45 -24.19
N GLY A 25 1.82 -16.06 -25.34
CA GLY A 25 1.15 -15.72 -26.60
C GLY A 25 1.37 -14.26 -26.99
N ALA A 26 0.29 -13.47 -27.13
CA ALA A 26 0.39 -12.04 -27.48
C ALA A 26 1.12 -11.19 -26.43
N ASN A 27 1.21 -11.67 -25.18
CA ASN A 27 1.93 -11.01 -24.09
C ASN A 27 3.30 -11.66 -23.83
N ALA A 28 3.78 -12.55 -24.71
CA ALA A 28 5.10 -13.16 -24.56
C ALA A 28 6.20 -12.10 -24.50
N LEU A 29 7.27 -12.41 -23.77
CA LEU A 29 8.37 -11.48 -23.53
C LEU A 29 9.57 -11.82 -24.41
N TYR A 30 10.36 -10.81 -24.75
CA TYR A 30 11.57 -11.02 -25.54
C TYR A 30 12.69 -11.61 -24.69
N SER A 31 13.34 -12.66 -25.18
CA SER A 31 14.51 -13.27 -24.57
C SER A 31 15.74 -12.96 -25.41
N ASP A 32 16.65 -12.12 -24.90
CA ASP A 32 17.94 -11.83 -25.56
C ASP A 32 18.76 -13.11 -25.80
N ARG A 33 18.67 -14.08 -24.88
CA ARG A 33 19.34 -15.38 -25.01
C ARG A 33 18.82 -16.20 -26.19
N CYS A 34 17.52 -16.13 -26.48
CA CYS A 34 16.91 -16.87 -27.58
C CYS A 34 16.83 -16.07 -28.89
N GLY A 35 16.97 -14.73 -28.81
CA GLY A 35 16.76 -13.82 -29.93
C GLY A 35 15.30 -13.72 -30.39
N CYS A 36 14.32 -14.14 -29.57
CA CYS A 36 12.91 -14.21 -29.96
C CYS A 36 11.96 -14.06 -28.76
N LEU A 37 10.66 -13.91 -29.05
CA LEU A 37 9.60 -13.96 -28.03
C LEU A 37 9.46 -15.36 -27.42
N ARG A 38 9.25 -15.42 -26.11
CA ARG A 38 9.06 -16.64 -25.32
C ARG A 38 7.97 -16.44 -24.28
N ASP A 39 7.27 -17.53 -24.01
CA ASP A 39 6.43 -17.64 -22.83
C ASP A 39 7.34 -17.62 -21.59
N MET A 40 7.02 -16.76 -20.61
CA MET A 40 7.84 -16.57 -19.41
C MET A 40 6.98 -16.53 -18.16
N ILE A 41 7.59 -16.92 -17.04
CA ILE A 41 7.04 -16.73 -15.70
C ILE A 41 7.93 -15.69 -15.03
N ILE A 42 7.35 -14.57 -14.61
CA ILE A 42 8.02 -13.55 -13.81
C ILE A 42 7.65 -13.80 -12.35
N GLU A 43 8.66 -13.94 -11.50
CA GLU A 43 8.51 -13.96 -10.06
C GLU A 43 9.02 -12.66 -9.47
N THR A 44 8.19 -11.98 -8.71
CA THR A 44 8.61 -10.82 -7.93
C THR A 44 8.96 -11.29 -6.52
N LYS A 45 10.16 -10.94 -6.05
CA LYS A 45 10.63 -11.25 -4.69
C LYS A 45 11.09 -9.97 -4.01
N HIS A 46 10.77 -9.85 -2.72
CA HIS A 46 11.36 -8.83 -1.87
C HIS A 46 12.79 -9.27 -1.53
N ILE A 47 13.78 -8.46 -1.90
CA ILE A 47 15.20 -8.78 -1.70
C ILE A 47 15.70 -8.19 -0.38
N GLU A 48 15.18 -7.02 0.03
CA GLU A 48 15.53 -6.34 1.27
C GLU A 48 14.30 -5.64 1.87
N THR A 49 14.29 -5.53 3.20
CA THR A 49 13.26 -4.80 3.95
C THR A 49 13.76 -3.42 4.38
N SER A 50 12.90 -2.41 4.30
CA SER A 50 13.19 -1.03 4.68
C SER A 50 12.68 -0.74 6.09
N ALA A 51 13.27 0.24 6.78
CA ALA A 51 12.73 0.74 8.04
C ALA A 51 11.31 1.34 7.87
N THR A 52 10.97 1.76 6.65
CA THR A 52 9.66 2.33 6.30
C THR A 52 9.19 1.83 4.95
N LEU A 53 7.93 1.45 4.89
CA LEU A 53 7.22 1.08 3.67
C LEU A 53 6.20 2.15 3.31
N VAL A 54 6.11 2.46 2.02
CA VAL A 54 5.15 3.41 1.47
C VAL A 54 4.34 2.70 0.40
N PHE A 55 3.02 2.64 0.60
CA PHE A 55 2.09 2.09 -0.38
C PHE A 55 1.33 3.22 -1.05
N TYR A 56 1.44 3.30 -2.38
CA TYR A 56 0.63 4.20 -3.20
C TYR A 56 -0.60 3.45 -3.73
N LEU A 57 -1.78 3.94 -3.36
CA LEU A 57 -3.06 3.41 -3.80
C LEU A 57 -3.63 4.35 -4.86
N PHE A 58 -3.88 3.83 -6.06
CA PHE A 58 -4.72 4.54 -7.03
C PHE A 58 -6.10 4.73 -6.38
N PRO A 59 -6.69 5.94 -6.38
CA PRO A 59 -7.74 6.34 -5.44
C PRO A 59 -8.88 5.32 -5.38
N SER A 60 -8.86 4.53 -4.30
CA SER A 60 -9.79 3.44 -4.05
C SER A 60 -10.91 3.98 -3.17
N VAL A 61 -12.14 3.87 -3.62
CA VAL A 61 -13.29 4.61 -3.06
C VAL A 61 -13.58 4.24 -1.60
N TYR A 62 -13.18 3.04 -1.14
CA TYR A 62 -13.24 2.63 0.26
C TYR A 62 -12.09 1.67 0.59
N PHE A 63 -11.18 2.08 1.47
CA PHE A 63 -10.07 1.26 1.91
C PHE A 63 -9.81 1.52 3.39
N ILE A 64 -9.94 0.48 4.22
CA ILE A 64 -9.58 0.55 5.64
C ILE A 64 -8.17 -0.04 5.76
N PRO A 65 -7.16 0.75 6.14
CA PRO A 65 -5.80 0.23 6.28
C PRO A 65 -5.67 -0.69 7.48
N ASP A 66 -4.90 -1.76 7.29
CA ASP A 66 -4.50 -2.65 8.37
C ASP A 66 -3.61 -1.87 9.34
N CYS A 67 -3.86 -1.95 10.64
CA CYS A 67 -2.98 -1.31 11.62
C CYS A 67 -1.59 -1.95 11.66
N GLN A 68 -1.50 -3.20 11.22
CA GLN A 68 -0.27 -4.00 11.19
C GLN A 68 -0.26 -4.90 9.96
N ILE A 69 0.89 -5.00 9.30
CA ILE A 69 1.13 -5.93 8.20
C ILE A 69 2.43 -6.69 8.43
N TYR A 70 2.57 -7.84 7.78
CA TYR A 70 3.72 -8.73 7.93
C TYR A 70 4.39 -8.98 6.57
N ILE A 71 5.66 -8.61 6.47
CA ILE A 71 6.44 -8.73 5.24
C ILE A 71 7.82 -9.28 5.55
N GLU A 72 8.19 -10.41 4.93
CA GLU A 72 9.53 -11.02 5.04
C GLU A 72 10.02 -11.11 6.49
N ASN A 73 9.20 -11.68 7.37
CA ASN A 73 9.48 -11.84 8.81
C ASN A 73 9.57 -10.55 9.65
N ASN A 74 9.15 -9.42 9.10
CA ASN A 74 9.14 -8.14 9.80
C ASN A 74 7.70 -7.68 10.04
N ASP A 75 7.46 -7.17 11.25
CA ASP A 75 6.21 -6.54 11.63
C ASP A 75 6.26 -5.05 11.32
N TYR A 76 5.24 -4.57 10.61
CA TYR A 76 5.12 -3.19 10.19
C TYR A 76 3.85 -2.59 10.76
N MET A 77 3.98 -1.48 11.49
CA MET A 77 2.87 -0.77 12.10
C MET A 77 2.50 0.45 11.25
N LEU A 78 1.22 0.63 10.99
CA LEU A 78 0.71 1.83 10.33
C LEU A 78 0.94 3.04 11.24
N TYR A 79 1.60 4.06 10.73
CA TYR A 79 1.84 5.30 11.47
C TYR A 79 1.46 6.56 10.70
N GLY A 80 1.19 6.45 9.40
CA GLY A 80 0.83 7.59 8.56
C GLY A 80 -0.15 7.22 7.46
N VAL A 81 -1.10 8.11 7.18
CA VAL A 81 -2.09 7.96 6.12
C VAL A 81 -2.29 9.30 5.42
N ILE A 82 -2.28 9.32 4.09
CA ILE A 82 -2.72 10.47 3.29
C ILE A 82 -4.03 10.10 2.61
N CYS A 83 -5.05 10.94 2.82
CA CYS A 83 -6.34 10.82 2.19
C CYS A 83 -6.57 11.97 1.21
N HIS A 84 -7.09 11.66 0.02
CA HIS A 84 -7.57 12.65 -0.93
C HIS A 84 -9.00 13.07 -0.58
N LYS A 85 -9.17 14.30 -0.14
CA LYS A 85 -10.47 14.94 0.04
C LYS A 85 -11.02 15.39 -1.33
N SER A 86 -12.32 15.66 -1.39
CA SER A 86 -12.94 16.22 -2.60
C SER A 86 -12.25 17.52 -3.04
N SER A 87 -12.32 17.80 -4.36
CA SER A 87 -11.79 19.04 -4.96
C SER A 87 -10.25 19.22 -4.88
N GLY A 88 -9.48 18.12 -4.91
CA GLY A 88 -8.01 18.17 -4.97
C GLY A 88 -7.33 18.51 -3.65
N CYS A 89 -8.06 18.43 -2.54
CA CYS A 89 -7.55 18.68 -1.20
C CYS A 89 -6.99 17.40 -0.59
N TYR A 90 -6.03 17.49 0.33
CA TYR A 90 -5.50 16.33 1.05
C TYR A 90 -5.51 16.56 2.56
N SER A 91 -5.70 15.47 3.31
CA SER A 91 -5.39 15.40 4.74
C SER A 91 -4.33 14.35 4.97
N ALA A 92 -3.45 14.62 5.94
CA ALA A 92 -2.56 13.62 6.49
C ALA A 92 -2.98 13.27 7.92
N PHE A 93 -2.85 12.00 8.28
CA PHE A 93 -3.06 11.49 9.62
C PHE A 93 -1.79 10.79 10.06
N THR A 94 -1.31 11.09 11.27
CA THR A 94 -0.18 10.36 11.86
C THR A 94 -0.53 9.84 13.23
N TYR A 95 -0.06 8.64 13.55
CA TYR A 95 -0.19 8.08 14.89
C TYR A 95 0.93 8.62 15.79
N CYS A 96 0.54 9.23 16.90
CA CYS A 96 1.45 9.74 17.92
C CYS A 96 1.53 8.71 19.05
N GLU A 97 2.65 7.97 19.12
CA GLU A 97 2.87 6.94 20.14
C GLU A 97 2.84 7.49 21.57
N SER A 98 3.42 8.68 21.80
CA SER A 98 3.46 9.30 23.14
C SER A 98 2.10 9.74 23.66
N GLY A 99 1.16 10.03 22.75
CA GLY A 99 -0.20 10.43 23.08
C GLY A 99 -1.24 9.32 22.85
N SER A 100 -0.80 8.13 22.43
CA SER A 100 -1.63 7.01 21.98
C SER A 100 -2.83 7.41 21.11
N SER A 101 -2.64 8.40 20.24
CA SER A 101 -3.72 9.04 19.49
C SER A 101 -3.31 9.42 18.08
N TRP A 102 -4.30 9.55 17.20
CA TRP A 102 -4.09 10.04 15.85
C TRP A 102 -4.14 11.56 15.83
N VAL A 103 -3.36 12.17 14.94
CA VAL A 103 -3.37 13.62 14.70
C VAL A 103 -3.71 13.85 13.24
N GLU A 104 -4.76 14.65 12.98
CA GLU A 104 -5.09 15.11 11.62
C GLU A 104 -4.36 16.43 11.33
N TYR A 105 -3.71 16.47 10.16
CA TYR A 105 -3.14 17.65 9.54
C TYR A 105 -3.96 17.97 8.29
N SER A 106 -4.71 19.06 8.34
CA SER A 106 -5.63 19.47 7.28
C SER A 106 -5.55 20.98 7.10
N TRP A 107 -4.88 21.42 6.03
CA TRP A 107 -4.69 22.84 5.72
C TRP A 107 -4.07 23.60 6.89
N SER A 108 -4.83 24.49 7.53
CA SER A 108 -4.40 25.30 8.68
C SER A 108 -4.72 24.66 10.04
N LYS A 109 -5.30 23.46 10.06
CA LYS A 109 -5.71 22.76 11.28
C LYS A 109 -4.81 21.57 11.57
N VAL A 110 -4.30 21.53 12.81
CA VAL A 110 -3.67 20.36 13.42
C VAL A 110 -4.44 20.04 14.68
N ALA A 111 -4.98 18.83 14.79
CA ALA A 111 -5.77 18.44 15.95
C ALA A 111 -5.67 16.94 16.24
N PRO A 112 -5.67 16.53 17.52
CA PRO A 112 -5.88 15.14 17.87
C PRO A 112 -7.27 14.69 17.43
N VAL A 113 -7.35 13.45 16.98
CA VAL A 113 -8.58 12.79 16.56
C VAL A 113 -8.62 11.39 17.18
N GLY A 114 -9.82 10.80 17.26
CA GLY A 114 -9.97 9.39 17.58
C GLY A 114 -9.42 8.52 16.45
N LEU A 115 -9.91 7.28 16.33
CA LEU A 115 -9.62 6.47 15.13
C LEU A 115 -10.15 7.23 13.90
N PRO A 116 -9.29 7.66 12.95
CA PRO A 116 -9.75 8.42 11.81
C PRO A 116 -10.61 7.57 10.89
N ASP A 117 -11.64 8.19 10.32
CA ASP A 117 -12.39 7.60 9.22
C ASP A 117 -11.58 7.73 7.92
N PHE A 118 -10.81 6.67 7.60
CA PHE A 118 -9.91 6.63 6.46
C PHE A 118 -10.67 6.43 5.14
N ARG A 119 -11.39 7.46 4.70
CA ARG A 119 -11.97 7.49 3.35
C ARG A 119 -10.99 8.07 2.33
N TYR A 120 -11.03 7.55 1.11
CA TYR A 120 -10.20 8.00 -0.02
C TYR A 120 -8.69 7.97 0.28
N VAL A 121 -8.23 6.86 0.85
CA VAL A 121 -6.80 6.64 1.12
C VAL A 121 -6.01 6.63 -0.19
N CYS A 122 -4.91 7.36 -0.21
CA CYS A 122 -3.99 7.44 -1.35
C CYS A 122 -2.61 6.91 -1.01
N ILE A 123 -2.11 7.21 0.20
CA ILE A 123 -0.77 6.80 0.60
C ILE A 123 -0.82 6.27 2.02
N LEU A 124 -0.16 5.14 2.25
CA LEU A 124 0.01 4.54 3.57
C LEU A 124 1.48 4.46 3.91
N PHE A 125 1.79 4.78 5.16
CA PHE A 125 3.13 4.71 5.72
C PHE A 125 3.15 3.70 6.86
N TYR A 126 3.98 2.69 6.71
CA TYR A 126 4.22 1.70 7.74
C TYR A 126 5.66 1.74 8.20
N LYS A 127 5.88 1.63 9.51
CA LYS A 127 7.19 1.62 10.14
C LYS A 127 7.49 0.23 10.69
N ASN A 128 8.70 -0.25 10.45
CA ASN A 128 9.15 -1.53 10.99
C ASN A 128 9.25 -1.44 12.53
N LYS A 129 8.71 -2.46 13.21
CA LYS A 129 8.75 -2.63 14.66
C LYS A 129 10.07 -3.34 15.04
N ILE A 130 11.19 -2.67 14.82
CA ILE A 130 12.53 -3.16 15.19
C ILE A 130 12.72 -3.02 16.71
#